data_AF-A0A851Z4B5-F1
#
_entry.id   AF-A0A851Z4B5-F1
#
_cell.length_a   1.000
_cell.length_b   1.000
_cell.length_c   1.000
_cell.angle_alpha   90.00
_cell.angle_beta   90.00
_cell.angle_gamma   90.00
#
_symmetry.space_group_name_H-M   'P 1'
#
loop_
_entity.id
_entity.type
_entity.pdbx_description
1 polymer ?
#
loop_
_entity_poly.entity_id
_entity_poly.type
_entity_poly.pdbx_seq_one_letter_code
_entity_poly.pdbx_strand_id
1 'polypeptide(L)'
;PGKQKRILQKRKSDDLLLRPLGKRKRVSFGGQLSPELFDKSLPPNSPLKRGATPARLSLPFGNSPRAVLKKGQGLKHFAGQ
;
A
#
# COMPACT_ATOMS: atom_id res chain seq x y z
N PRO A 1 6.47 -23.44 60.03
CA PRO A 1 7.31 -22.85 58.96
C PRO A 1 6.46 -22.45 57.72
N GLY A 2 5.85 -21.27 57.78
CA GLY A 2 4.93 -20.76 56.74
C GLY A 2 5.68 -20.18 55.53
N LYS A 3 5.36 -20.63 54.32
CA LYS A 3 5.91 -20.09 53.07
C LYS A 3 4.93 -19.08 52.49
N GLN A 4 5.21 -17.79 52.68
CA GLN A 4 4.45 -16.72 52.05
C GLN A 4 4.88 -16.60 50.58
N LYS A 5 3.98 -16.95 49.66
CA LYS A 5 4.17 -16.72 48.22
C LYS A 5 3.99 -15.23 47.94
N ARG A 6 5.06 -14.55 47.51
CA ARG A 6 5.01 -13.16 47.07
C ARG A 6 4.07 -13.07 45.86
N ILE A 7 2.93 -12.42 46.06
CA ILE A 7 2.02 -12.05 44.97
C ILE A 7 2.74 -10.97 44.17
N LEU A 8 3.32 -11.36 43.03
CA LEU A 8 3.89 -10.42 42.07
C LEU A 8 2.71 -9.64 41.49
N GLN A 9 2.53 -8.40 41.95
CA GLN A 9 1.57 -7.47 41.36
C GLN A 9 1.96 -7.23 39.90
N LYS A 10 1.39 -8.04 39.01
CA LYS A 10 1.43 -7.85 37.56
C LYS A 10 0.78 -6.49 37.32
N ARG A 11 1.59 -5.48 36.99
CA ARG A 11 1.10 -4.20 36.47
C ARG A 11 0.14 -4.54 35.34
N LYS A 12 -1.16 -4.35 35.58
CA LYS A 12 -2.13 -4.20 34.52
C LYS A 12 -1.78 -2.86 33.87
N SER A 13 -0.84 -2.90 32.92
CA SER A 13 -0.73 -1.83 31.94
C SER A 13 -2.06 -1.87 31.21
N ASP A 14 -2.88 -0.90 31.55
CA ASP A 14 -4.19 -0.64 30.99
C ASP A 14 -4.07 -0.57 29.47
N ASP A 15 -4.42 -1.68 28.82
CA ASP A 15 -4.35 -1.91 27.38
C ASP A 15 -5.44 -1.11 26.63
N LEU A 16 -6.02 -0.09 27.27
CA LEU A 16 -7.23 0.60 26.83
C LEU A 16 -7.02 2.08 26.49
N LEU A 17 -5.81 2.63 26.60
CA LEU A 17 -5.55 4.07 26.38
C LEU A 17 -4.68 4.37 25.15
N LEU A 18 -4.51 3.41 24.25
CA LEU A 18 -4.14 3.68 22.86
C LEU A 18 -5.36 3.59 21.95
N ARG A 19 -6.52 4.13 22.37
CA ARG A 19 -7.50 4.62 21.39
C ARG A 19 -6.76 5.69 20.57
N PRO A 20 -6.49 5.48 19.27
CA PRO A 20 -5.82 6.51 18.49
C PRO A 20 -6.72 7.74 18.50
N LEU A 21 -6.31 8.76 19.26
CA LEU A 21 -6.94 10.07 19.31
C LEU A 21 -6.76 10.71 17.92
N GLY A 22 -7.72 10.42 17.03
CA GLY A 22 -7.79 10.91 15.66
C GLY A 22 -7.16 9.98 14.60
N LYS A 23 -7.79 9.94 13.41
CA LYS A 23 -7.22 9.33 12.19
C LYS A 23 -6.07 10.21 11.68
N ARG A 24 -4.90 10.09 12.31
CA ARG A 24 -3.69 10.80 11.84
C ARG A 24 -3.15 10.12 10.58
N LYS A 25 -2.71 10.90 9.60
CA LYS A 25 -2.05 10.37 8.40
C LYS A 25 -0.72 9.74 8.83
N ARG A 26 -0.62 8.43 8.71
CA ARG A 26 0.59 7.65 8.99
C ARG A 26 0.90 6.81 7.75
N VAL A 27 2.18 6.56 7.51
CA VAL A 27 2.61 5.65 6.45
C VAL A 27 2.35 4.21 6.88
N SER A 28 1.92 3.41 5.92
CA SER A 28 1.71 1.97 6.07
C SER A 28 2.20 1.28 4.80
N PHE A 29 2.64 0.04 4.93
CA PHE A 29 2.92 -0.81 3.78
C PHE A 29 1.65 -1.58 3.41
N GLY A 30 1.36 -1.69 2.11
CA GLY A 30 0.27 -2.52 1.60
C GLY A 30 0.60 -4.02 1.70
N GLY A 31 -0.36 -4.87 1.33
CA GLY A 31 -0.11 -6.30 1.16
C GLY A 31 0.80 -6.60 -0.03
N GLN A 32 1.22 -7.86 -0.14
CA GLN A 32 1.94 -8.36 -1.31
C GLN A 32 1.07 -8.27 -2.56
N LEU A 33 1.66 -7.84 -3.68
CA LEU A 33 1.02 -7.73 -4.98
C LEU A 33 1.75 -8.66 -5.95
N SER A 34 1.00 -9.26 -6.88
CA SER A 34 1.61 -10.04 -7.96
C SER A 34 2.53 -9.14 -8.79
N PRO A 35 3.78 -9.54 -9.05
CA PRO A 35 4.71 -8.76 -9.85
C PRO A 35 4.28 -8.75 -11.32
N GLU A 36 4.87 -7.83 -12.08
CA GLU A 36 4.74 -7.80 -13.53
C GLU A 36 5.81 -8.71 -14.16
N LEU A 37 5.38 -9.59 -15.08
CA LEU A 37 6.26 -10.54 -15.75
C LEU A 37 6.66 -10.01 -17.12
N PHE A 38 7.96 -9.82 -17.34
CA PHE A 38 8.53 -9.34 -18.59
C PHE A 38 9.44 -10.39 -19.23
N ASP A 39 9.41 -10.45 -20.56
CA ASP A 39 10.49 -11.05 -21.33
C ASP A 39 11.46 -9.93 -21.75
N LYS A 40 12.76 -10.21 -21.70
CA LYS A 40 13.81 -9.27 -22.11
C LYS A 40 13.89 -9.12 -23.62
N SER A 41 13.41 -10.09 -24.38
CA SER A 41 13.38 -10.05 -25.85
C SER A 41 12.24 -9.19 -26.39
N LEU A 42 11.20 -8.99 -25.57
CA LEU A 42 10.00 -8.24 -25.94
C LEU A 42 10.19 -6.75 -25.63
N PRO A 43 9.49 -5.87 -26.38
CA PRO A 43 9.51 -4.45 -26.09
C PRO A 43 8.90 -4.16 -24.71
N PRO A 44 9.32 -3.07 -24.04
CA PRO A 44 8.88 -2.74 -22.68
C PRO A 44 7.38 -2.44 -22.55
N ASN A 45 6.65 -2.29 -23.66
CA ASN A 45 5.20 -2.06 -23.68
C ASN A 45 4.37 -3.35 -23.78
N SER A 46 5.00 -4.52 -23.89
CA SER A 46 4.34 -5.82 -24.06
C SER A 46 4.74 -6.82 -22.97
N PRO A 47 4.39 -6.55 -21.70
CA PRO A 47 4.63 -7.51 -20.61
C PRO A 47 3.89 -8.82 -20.88
N LEU A 48 4.49 -9.95 -20.49
CA LEU A 48 3.87 -11.27 -20.59
C LEU A 48 2.65 -11.39 -19.66
N LYS A 49 2.76 -10.85 -18.45
CA LYS A 49 1.65 -10.78 -17.48
C LYS A 49 1.71 -9.47 -16.71
N ARG A 50 0.57 -8.78 -16.64
CA ARG A 50 0.45 -7.54 -15.87
C ARG A 50 0.46 -7.84 -14.37
N GLY A 51 1.19 -7.02 -13.61
CA GLY A 51 1.20 -7.08 -12.15
C GLY A 51 -0.12 -6.58 -11.54
N ALA A 52 -0.33 -6.88 -10.25
CA ALA A 52 -1.50 -6.44 -9.52
C ALA A 52 -1.43 -4.93 -9.22
N THR A 53 -2.54 -4.22 -9.42
CA THR A 53 -2.64 -2.79 -9.13
C THR A 53 -3.07 -2.60 -7.67
N PRO A 54 -2.40 -1.73 -6.88
CA PRO A 54 -2.80 -1.48 -5.50
C PRO A 54 -4.23 -0.92 -5.44
N ALA A 55 -5.09 -1.57 -4.67
CA ALA A 55 -6.46 -1.12 -4.42
C ALA A 55 -6.58 -0.54 -3.00
N ARG A 56 -7.36 0.54 -2.84
CA ARG A 56 -7.73 1.05 -1.50
C ARG A 56 -8.93 0.28 -0.97
N LEU A 57 -8.67 -0.78 -0.21
CA LEU A 57 -9.69 -1.65 0.39
C LEU A 57 -10.62 -0.94 1.40
N SER A 58 -10.22 0.23 1.93
CA SER A 58 -10.98 0.96 2.95
C SER A 58 -12.03 1.92 2.39
N LEU A 59 -12.20 2.02 1.07
CA LEU A 59 -13.29 2.78 0.46
C LEU A 59 -14.10 1.85 -0.44
N PRO A 60 -15.45 1.81 -0.31
CA PRO A 60 -16.29 1.15 -1.29
C PRO A 60 -16.00 1.78 -2.64
N PHE A 61 -15.82 0.92 -3.64
CA PHE A 61 -15.49 1.17 -5.04
C PHE A 61 -16.04 2.49 -5.59
N GLY A 62 -15.35 3.60 -5.30
CA GLY A 62 -15.88 4.93 -5.48
C GLY A 62 -14.76 5.84 -5.94
N ASN A 63 -14.57 5.90 -7.27
CA ASN A 63 -14.02 7.05 -8.00
C ASN A 63 -12.76 7.72 -7.41
N SER A 64 -11.87 6.96 -6.78
CA SER A 64 -10.51 7.43 -6.52
C SER A 64 -9.83 7.62 -7.89
N PRO A 65 -9.21 8.79 -8.19
CA PRO A 65 -8.55 8.95 -9.46
C PRO A 65 -7.47 7.86 -9.54
N ARG A 66 -7.60 7.00 -10.55
CA ARG A 66 -6.51 6.12 -10.96
C ARG A 66 -5.29 7.01 -11.06
N ALA A 67 -4.18 6.65 -10.42
CA ALA A 67 -2.93 7.39 -10.58
C ALA A 67 -2.55 7.33 -12.06
N VAL A 68 -3.03 8.31 -12.84
CA VAL A 68 -2.80 8.41 -14.27
C VAL A 68 -1.45 9.07 -14.42
N LEU A 69 -0.45 8.24 -14.67
CA LEU A 69 0.76 8.70 -15.33
C LEU A 69 0.29 9.36 -16.64
N LYS A 70 0.35 10.70 -16.71
CA LYS A 70 -0.04 11.47 -17.88
C LYS A 70 0.83 11.00 -19.05
N LYS A 71 0.27 10.24 -20.00
CA LYS A 71 0.94 9.95 -21.27
C LYS A 71 1.02 11.28 -22.02
N GLY A 72 2.25 11.73 -22.30
CA GLY A 72 2.50 12.88 -23.16
C GLY A 72 1.79 12.66 -24.50
N GLN A 73 1.05 13.68 -24.93
CA GLN A 73 0.39 13.71 -26.23
C GLN A 73 1.50 13.72 -27.28
N GLY A 74 1.42 12.81 -28.25
CA GLY A 74 2.49 12.52 -29.19
C GLY A 74 2.98 13.73 -29.98
N LEU A 75 4.27 13.66 -30.31
CA LEU A 75 5.00 14.44 -31.30
C LEU A 75 4.12 14.69 -32.54
N LYS A 76 3.88 15.95 -32.88
CA LYS A 76 3.54 16.35 -34.25
C LYS A 76 4.84 16.89 -34.84
N HIS A 77 5.53 16.06 -35.62
CA HIS A 77 6.51 16.56 -36.57
C HIS A 77 5.72 17.25 -37.68
N PHE A 78 5.88 18.55 -37.83
CA PHE A 78 5.59 19.23 -39.09
C PHE A 78 6.93 19.66 -39.68
N ALA A 79 7.40 18.87 -40.63
CA ALA A 79 8.44 19.25 -41.58
C ALA A 79 7.74 19.72 -42.87
N GLY A 80 8.26 20.80 -43.48
CA GLY A 80 7.77 21.42 -44.73
C GLY A 80 6.69 22.46 -44.46
N GLN A 81 6.86 23.75 -44.75
CA GLN A 81 7.53 24.37 -45.92
C GLN A 81 8.32 25.62 -45.56
#